data_AF-A0A9W4W7M2-F1
#
_entry.id   AF-A0A9W4W7M2-F1
#
_cell.length_a   1.000
_cell.length_b   1.000
_cell.length_c   1.000
_cell.angle_alpha   90.00
_cell.angle_beta   90.00
_cell.angle_gamma   90.00
#
_symmetry.space_group_name_H-M   'P 1'
#
loop_
_entity.id
_entity.type
_entity.pdbx_description
1 polymer ?
#
loop_
_entity_poly.entity_id
_entity_poly.type
_entity_poly.pdbx_seq_one_letter_code
_entity_poly.pdbx_strand_id
1 'polypeptide(L)' 'MDPVKAAIWCIESRFASDLTLDEIAEVSGVSRFHLSRAFGVATGRSVMR' A
#
# COMPACT_ATOMS: atom_id res chain seq x y z
N MET A 1 -9.98 -9.08 2.75
CA MET A 1 -9.77 -7.83 1.98
C MET A 1 -8.51 -8.05 1.13
N ASP A 2 -8.48 -7.60 -0.12
CA ASP A 2 -7.24 -7.67 -0.93
C ASP A 2 -6.31 -6.52 -0.50
N PRO A 3 -5.14 -6.82 0.11
CA PRO A 3 -4.26 -5.78 0.65
C PRO A 3 -3.74 -4.82 -0.43
N VAL A 4 -3.62 -5.28 -1.69
CA VAL A 4 -3.17 -4.41 -2.79
C VAL A 4 -4.27 -3.43 -3.17
N LYS A 5 -5.53 -3.88 -3.23
CA LYS A 5 -6.68 -2.98 -3.49
C LYS A 5 -6.86 -1.97 -2.37
N ALA A 6 -6.70 -2.39 -1.12
CA ALA A 6 -6.76 -1.50 0.03
C ALA A 6 -5.66 -0.42 -0.01
N ALA A 7 -4.44 -0.82 -0.36
CA ALA A 7 -3.33 0.10 -0.54
C ALA A 7 -3.58 1.13 -1.65
N ILE A 8 -4.06 0.69 -2.83
CA ILE A 8 -4.41 1.59 -3.94
C ILE A 8 -5.45 2.60 -3.50
N TRP A 9 -6.54 2.13 -2.88
CA TRP A 9 -7.59 3.02 -2.40
C TRP A 9 -7.07 4.03 -1.37
N CYS A 10 -6.21 3.61 -0.44
CA CYS A 10 -5.60 4.48 0.57
C CYS A 10 -4.74 5.58 -0.08
N ILE A 11 -3.89 5.20 -1.03
CA ILE A 11 -3.02 6.12 -1.78
C ILE A 11 -3.85 7.13 -2.57
N GLU A 12 -4.87 6.67 -3.30
CA GLU A 12 -5.72 7.55 -4.11
C GLU A 12 -6.54 8.51 -3.24
N SER A 13 -7.05 8.04 -2.10
CA SER A 13 -7.88 8.86 -1.19
C SER A 13 -7.08 9.94 -0.46
N ARG A 14 -5.76 9.78 -0.32
CA ARG A 14 -4.88 10.67 0.45
C ARG A 14 -3.65 11.13 -0.35
N PHE A 15 -3.75 11.17 -1.67
CA PHE A 15 -2.60 11.43 -2.56
C PHE A 15 -1.88 12.78 -2.28
N ALA A 16 -2.59 13.78 -1.76
CA ALA A 16 -2.03 15.09 -1.43
C ALA A 16 -1.51 15.21 0.03
N SER A 17 -1.63 14.16 0.83
CA SER A 17 -1.15 14.12 2.22
C SER A 17 0.18 13.39 2.32
N ASP A 18 0.98 13.73 3.34
CA ASP A 18 2.09 12.85 3.73
C ASP A 18 1.51 11.49 4.11
N LEU A 19 2.02 10.46 3.45
CA LEU A 19 1.61 9.08 3.62
C LEU A 19 2.87 8.24 3.80
N THR A 20 2.88 7.39 4.81
CA THR A 20 4.00 6.47 5.06
C THR A 20 3.64 5.04 4.69
N LEU A 21 4.65 4.21 4.45
CA LEU A 21 4.45 2.80 4.13
C LEU A 21 3.76 2.06 5.27
N ASP A 22 4.09 2.41 6.51
CA ASP A 22 3.51 1.81 7.69
C ASP A 22 2.01 2.13 7.81
N GLU A 23 1.57 3.36 7.50
CA GLU A 23 0.14 3.70 7.44
C GLU A 23 -0.61 2.93 6.34
N ILE A 24 -0.04 2.83 5.13
CA ILE A 24 -0.69 2.07 4.04
C ILE A 24 -0.82 0.60 4.43
N ALA A 25 0.21 0.05 5.08
CA ALA A 25 0.23 -1.33 5.53
C ALA A 25 -0.83 -1.59 6.61
N GLU A 26 -0.99 -0.66 7.56
CA GLU A 26 -2.02 -0.70 8.59
C GLU A 26 -3.43 -0.72 7.99
N VAL A 27 -3.73 0.18 7.04
CA VAL A 27 -5.02 0.19 6.32
C VAL A 27 -5.24 -1.10 5.53
N SER A 28 -4.17 -1.67 4.99
CA SER A 28 -4.21 -2.92 4.22
C SER A 28 -4.27 -4.18 5.09
N GLY A 29 -4.17 -4.05 6.42
CA GLY A 29 -4.25 -5.16 7.38
C GLY A 29 -3.06 -6.13 7.32
N VAL A 30 -1.90 -5.68 6.85
CA VAL A 30 -0.69 -6.50 6.68
C VAL A 30 0.55 -5.74 7.14
N SER A 31 1.68 -6.43 7.31
CA SER A 31 2.95 -5.75 7.58
C SER A 31 3.46 -5.01 6.34
N ARG A 32 4.26 -3.95 6.54
CA ARG A 32 4.94 -3.23 5.45
C ARG A 32 5.74 -4.13 4.50
N PHE A 33 6.34 -5.20 5.04
CA PHE A 33 7.11 -6.16 4.24
C PHE A 33 6.22 -7.02 3.36
N HIS A 34 5.08 -7.50 3.91
CA HIS A 34 4.09 -8.22 3.12
C HIS A 34 3.51 -7.31 2.04
N LEU A 35 3.12 -6.09 2.40
CA LEU A 35 2.54 -5.13 1.46
C LEU A 35 3.52 -4.82 0.32
N SER A 36 4.77 -4.48 0.65
CA SER A 36 5.80 -4.18 -0.37
C SER A 36 5.96 -5.32 -1.38
N ARG A 37 6.01 -6.58 -0.89
CA ARG A 37 6.11 -7.75 -1.75
C ARG A 37 4.84 -7.98 -2.59
N ALA A 38 3.68 -7.98 -1.94
CA ALA A 38 2.40 -8.26 -2.60
C ALA A 38 2.08 -7.19 -3.67
N PHE A 39 2.32 -5.92 -3.36
CA PHE A 39 2.11 -4.81 -4.27
C PHE A 39 3.05 -4.89 -5.48
N GLY A 40 4.32 -5.23 -5.26
CA GLY A 40 5.29 -5.47 -6.34
C GLY A 40 4.90 -6.62 -7.26
N VAL A 41 4.45 -7.74 -6.69
CA VAL A 41 3.97 -8.91 -7.47
C VAL A 41 2.72 -8.56 -8.28
N ALA A 42 1.77 -7.81 -7.70
CA ALA A 42 0.50 -7.51 -8.35
C ALA A 42 0.57 -6.38 -9.39
N THR A 43 1.42 -5.36 -9.17
CA THR A 43 1.43 -4.14 -10.00
C THR A 43 2.70 -3.95 -10.82
N GLY A 44 3.75 -4.72 -10.56
CA GLY A 44 5.08 -4.50 -11.13
C GLY A 44 5.74 -3.19 -10.68
N ARG A 45 5.22 -2.52 -9.65
CA ARG A 45 5.70 -1.23 -9.13
C ARG A 45 6.00 -1.33 -7.64
N SER A 46 6.92 -0.51 -7.16
CA SER A 46 7.07 -0.29 -5.71
C SER A 46 5.87 0.49 -5.18
N VAL A 47 5.41 0.14 -3.98
CA VAL A 47 4.28 0.81 -3.32
C VAL A 47 4.61 2.24 -2.88
N MET A 48 5.89 2.50 -2.55
CA MET A 48 6.42 3.83 -2.31
C MET A 48 7.69 4.05 -3.12
N ARG A 49 7.94 5.29 -3.55
CA ARG A 49 9.12 5.68 -4.31
C ARG A 49 9.65 7.00 -3.78
#